data_AF-A0A197JDZ8-F1
#
_entry.id   AF-A0A197JDZ8-F1
#
_cell.length_a   1.000
_cell.length_b   1.000
_cell.length_c   1.000
_cell.angle_alpha   90.00
_cell.angle_beta   90.00
_cell.angle_gamma   90.00
#
_symmetry.space_group_name_H-M   'P 1'
#
loop_
_entity.id
_entity.type
_entity.pdbx_description
1 polymer ?
#
loop_
_entity_poly.entity_id
_entity_poly.type
_entity_poly.pdbx_seq_one_letter_code
_entity_poly.pdbx_strand_id
1 'polypeptide(L)'
;MEWWIQQSNKAQAHRYAWGLMMMNALTEAFKTRALCDWPNDPSVLSQCTELAGNAEIVGLDEQDRQRGTSYEHISMEDFMEAHAHQDSRHDGRVVPPFFFPDAKPSGPDIVFYIQINNKLLPAFVQRSCARYSM
;
A
#
# COMPACT_ATOMS: atom_id res chain seq x y z
N MET A 1 8.63 -24.63 -20.89
CA MET A 1 7.81 -23.84 -21.83
C MET A 1 7.14 -22.76 -21.00
N GLU A 2 7.79 -21.60 -20.95
CA GLU A 2 7.45 -20.47 -20.09
C GLU A 2 6.18 -19.79 -20.61
N TRP A 3 5.08 -19.94 -19.87
CA TRP A 3 3.87 -19.17 -20.12
C TRP A 3 4.06 -17.80 -19.47
N TRP A 4 4.63 -16.88 -20.23
CA TRP A 4 4.53 -15.45 -19.97
C TRP A 4 3.05 -15.08 -20.02
N ILE A 5 2.44 -14.98 -18.85
CA ILE A 5 1.16 -14.32 -18.72
C ILE A 5 1.44 -12.84 -18.99
N GLN A 6 1.14 -12.39 -20.21
CA GLN A 6 0.86 -10.98 -20.49
C GLN A 6 -0.42 -10.60 -19.73
N GLN A 7 -0.32 -10.52 -18.40
CA GLN A 7 -1.37 -9.98 -17.56
C GLN A 7 -1.25 -8.48 -17.71
N SER A 8 -2.23 -7.91 -18.41
CA SER A 8 -2.35 -6.47 -18.55
C SER A 8 -2.31 -5.83 -17.15
N ASN A 9 -1.30 -5.01 -16.88
CA ASN A 9 -1.19 -4.22 -15.64
C ASN A 9 -2.30 -3.17 -15.48
N LYS A 10 -3.26 -3.11 -16.42
CA LYS A 10 -4.41 -2.21 -16.33
C LYS A 10 -5.35 -2.69 -15.23
N ALA A 11 -5.54 -1.83 -14.23
CA ALA A 11 -6.47 -2.01 -13.12
C ALA A 11 -7.92 -2.32 -13.56
N GLN A 12 -8.31 -1.98 -14.80
CA GLN A 12 -9.62 -2.29 -15.37
C GLN A 12 -9.81 -3.78 -15.73
N ALA A 13 -8.73 -4.53 -15.99
CA ALA A 13 -8.81 -5.94 -16.37
C ALA A 13 -9.01 -6.89 -15.16
N HIS A 14 -8.77 -6.39 -13.93
CA HIS A 14 -8.55 -7.23 -12.76
C HIS A 14 -9.31 -6.74 -11.51
N ARG A 15 -10.63 -6.49 -11.58
CA ARG A 15 -11.43 -5.92 -10.46
C ARG A 15 -11.01 -6.40 -9.06
N TYR A 16 -11.00 -7.71 -8.80
CA TYR A 16 -10.56 -8.31 -7.53
C TYR A 16 -9.06 -8.65 -7.46
N ALA A 17 -8.43 -8.94 -8.60
CA ALA A 17 -7.01 -9.29 -8.65
C ALA A 17 -6.09 -8.06 -8.55
N TRP A 18 -6.62 -6.85 -8.75
CA TRP A 18 -5.86 -5.61 -8.69
C TRP A 18 -5.26 -5.37 -7.31
N GLY A 19 -6.04 -5.54 -6.23
CA GLY A 19 -5.54 -5.37 -4.87
C GLY A 19 -4.37 -6.32 -4.58
N LEU A 20 -4.51 -7.58 -4.97
CA LEU A 20 -3.45 -8.60 -4.83
C LEU A 20 -2.20 -8.24 -5.65
N MET A 21 -2.38 -7.82 -6.90
CA MET A 21 -1.26 -7.40 -7.76
C MET A 21 -0.56 -6.16 -7.21
N MET A 22 -1.33 -5.19 -6.71
CA MET A 22 -0.79 -3.95 -6.16
C MET A 22 -0.04 -4.17 -4.85
N MET A 23 -0.50 -5.04 -3.96
CA MET A 23 0.25 -5.39 -2.75
C MET A 23 1.65 -5.89 -3.13
N ASN A 24 1.74 -6.86 -4.05
CA ASN A 24 3.03 -7.37 -4.51
C ASN A 24 3.89 -6.28 -5.17
N ALA A 25 3.29 -5.46 -6.05
CA ALA A 25 4.01 -4.38 -6.72
C ALA A 25 4.55 -3.33 -5.73
N LEU A 26 3.76 -2.97 -4.71
CA LEU A 26 4.17 -2.05 -3.66
C LEU A 26 5.27 -2.67 -2.81
N THR A 27 5.10 -3.90 -2.33
CA THR A 27 6.14 -4.61 -1.56
C THR A 27 7.47 -4.64 -2.30
N GLU A 28 7.47 -5.02 -3.58
CA GLU A 28 8.70 -5.04 -4.40
C GLU A 28 9.28 -3.65 -4.64
N ALA A 29 8.43 -2.64 -4.88
CA ALA A 29 8.90 -1.27 -5.11
C ALA A 29 9.61 -0.70 -3.88
N PHE A 30 9.05 -0.91 -2.68
CA PHE A 30 9.65 -0.46 -1.42
C PHE A 30 10.91 -1.26 -1.03
N LYS A 31 11.04 -2.53 -1.44
CA LYS A 31 12.27 -3.32 -1.24
C LYS A 31 13.42 -2.88 -2.14
N THR A 32 13.13 -2.45 -3.36
CA THR A 32 14.15 -2.26 -4.41
C THR A 32 14.64 -0.83 -4.55
N ARG A 33 13.88 0.17 -4.10
CA ARG A 33 14.19 1.59 -4.28
C ARG A 33 13.76 2.43 -3.08
N ALA A 34 14.62 3.35 -2.67
CA ALA A 34 14.22 4.41 -1.74
C ALA A 34 13.18 5.34 -2.38
N LEU A 35 12.25 5.88 -1.58
CA LEU A 35 11.18 6.75 -2.10
C LEU A 35 11.71 7.99 -2.81
N CYS A 36 12.86 8.51 -2.37
CA CYS A 36 13.52 9.66 -2.98
C CYS A 36 13.96 9.43 -4.43
N ASP A 37 14.22 8.18 -4.81
CA ASP A 37 14.63 7.78 -6.15
C ASP A 37 13.45 7.44 -7.07
N TRP A 38 12.21 7.52 -6.56
CA TRP A 38 11.03 7.25 -7.38
C TRP A 38 10.83 8.36 -8.42
N PRO A 39 10.44 8.00 -9.66
CA PRO A 39 10.29 8.95 -10.76
C PRO A 39 9.02 9.81 -10.57
N ASN A 40 9.12 10.80 -9.68
CA ASN A 40 8.08 11.79 -9.40
C ASN A 40 8.53 13.16 -9.91
N ASP A 41 7.57 13.92 -10.45
CA ASP A 41 7.76 15.31 -10.84
C ASP A 41 6.69 16.18 -10.18
N PRO A 42 7.05 17.10 -9.26
CA PRO A 42 8.41 17.37 -8.79
C PRO A 42 8.97 16.23 -7.92
N SER A 43 10.30 16.12 -7.81
CA SER A 43 10.95 15.05 -7.04
C SER A 43 10.46 14.98 -5.59
N VAL A 44 10.36 13.77 -5.03
CA VAL A 44 9.87 13.57 -3.65
C VAL A 44 10.69 14.36 -2.63
N LEU A 45 12.02 14.38 -2.78
CA LEU A 45 12.93 15.14 -1.93
C LEU A 45 12.66 16.64 -1.93
N SER A 46 12.31 17.20 -3.09
CA SER A 46 11.97 18.62 -3.19
C SER A 46 10.64 18.97 -2.51
N GLN A 47 9.76 17.99 -2.34
CA GLN A 47 8.46 18.17 -1.69
C GLN A 47 8.54 17.89 -0.19
N CYS A 48 9.33 16.90 0.23
CA CYS A 48 9.51 16.54 1.63
C CYS A 48 10.86 15.84 1.84
N THR A 49 11.80 16.54 2.47
CA THR A 49 13.14 16.02 2.78
C THR A 49 13.11 14.87 3.78
N GLU A 50 12.04 14.75 4.58
CA GLU A 50 11.88 13.67 5.55
C GLU A 50 11.69 12.29 4.88
N LEU A 51 11.28 12.28 3.60
CA LEU A 51 11.10 11.07 2.79
C LEU A 51 12.41 10.59 2.13
N ALA A 52 13.57 11.16 2.50
CA ALA A 52 14.86 10.83 1.89
C ALA A 52 15.40 9.44 2.24
N GLY A 53 14.86 8.78 3.27
CA GLY A 53 15.35 7.49 3.75
C GLY A 53 14.78 6.29 3.00
N ASN A 54 15.32 5.12 3.31
CA ASN A 54 14.70 3.84 2.94
C ASN A 54 13.36 3.71 3.66
N ALA A 55 12.34 3.34 2.91
CA ALA A 55 10.99 3.18 3.43
C ALA A 55 10.66 1.69 3.54
N GLU A 56 10.19 1.28 4.70
CA GLU A 56 9.74 -0.09 4.96
C GLU A 56 8.23 -0.11 5.19
N ILE A 57 7.54 -1.14 4.69
CA ILE A 57 6.12 -1.31 4.95
C ILE A 57 5.94 -1.90 6.34
N VAL A 58 5.16 -1.21 7.18
CA VAL A 58 4.94 -1.63 8.57
C VAL A 58 4.00 -2.83 8.64
N GLY A 59 4.35 -3.80 9.48
CA GLY A 59 3.60 -5.07 9.60
C GLY A 59 3.87 -6.05 8.45
N LEU A 60 4.83 -5.77 7.57
CA LEU A 60 5.23 -6.70 6.53
C LEU A 60 6.11 -7.81 7.12
N ASP A 61 5.62 -9.05 7.06
CA ASP A 61 6.42 -10.24 7.37
C ASP A 61 6.95 -10.85 6.07
N GLU A 62 8.27 -11.00 5.94
CA GLU A 62 8.91 -11.59 4.75
C GLU A 62 8.66 -13.10 4.61
N GLN A 63 8.31 -13.78 5.71
CA GLN A 63 8.12 -15.22 5.75
C GLN A 63 6.67 -15.62 5.51
N ASP A 64 5.75 -14.66 5.59
CA ASP A 64 4.34 -14.95 5.76
C ASP A 64 3.49 -14.37 4.61
N ARG A 65 2.50 -15.15 4.17
CA ARG A 65 1.58 -14.76 3.08
C ARG A 65 0.52 -13.77 3.57
N GLN A 66 0.87 -12.82 4.44
CA GLN A 66 -0.10 -11.95 5.08
C GLN A 66 -0.72 -11.02 4.04
N ARG A 67 -1.98 -11.32 3.73
CA ARG A 67 -2.84 -10.63 2.77
C ARG A 67 -3.53 -9.48 3.48
N GLY A 68 -3.71 -8.35 2.80
CA GLY A 68 -4.41 -7.21 3.37
C GLY A 68 -5.80 -7.55 3.92
N THR A 69 -6.26 -6.72 4.85
CA THR A 69 -7.57 -6.79 5.50
C THR A 69 -8.54 -5.80 4.88
N SER A 70 -9.83 -5.91 5.20
CA SER A 70 -10.88 -5.03 4.67
C SER A 70 -11.75 -4.49 5.79
N TYR A 71 -12.58 -3.49 5.45
CA TYR A 71 -13.59 -2.92 6.35
C TYR A 71 -14.55 -3.95 6.98
N GLU A 72 -14.68 -5.14 6.39
CA GLU A 72 -15.52 -6.23 6.91
C GLU A 72 -14.91 -6.88 8.18
N HIS A 73 -13.61 -6.69 8.40
CA HIS A 73 -12.85 -7.38 9.46
C HIS A 73 -12.31 -6.44 10.53
N ILE A 74 -12.02 -5.18 10.17
CA ILE A 74 -11.49 -4.16 11.07
C ILE A 74 -11.93 -2.79 10.54
N SER A 75 -12.23 -1.84 11.42
CA SER A 75 -12.50 -0.47 10.97
C SER A 75 -11.23 0.20 10.47
N MET A 76 -11.34 1.23 9.62
CA MET A 76 -10.15 1.99 9.18
C MET A 76 -9.48 2.68 10.38
N GLU A 77 -10.26 3.14 11.36
CA GLU A 77 -9.74 3.75 12.59
C GLU A 77 -8.92 2.74 13.39
N ASP A 78 -9.47 1.54 13.63
CA ASP A 78 -8.78 0.47 14.36
C ASP A 78 -7.54 -0.02 13.61
N PHE A 79 -7.60 -0.10 12.28
CA PHE A 79 -6.43 -0.41 11.45
C PHE A 79 -5.33 0.63 11.63
N MET A 80 -5.69 1.91 11.56
CA MET A 80 -4.73 3.01 11.68
C MET A 80 -4.11 3.04 13.08
N GLU A 81 -4.93 2.86 14.11
CA GLU A 81 -4.50 2.78 15.51
C GLU A 81 -3.56 1.58 15.75
N ALA A 82 -3.91 0.41 15.20
CA ALA A 82 -3.12 -0.80 15.35
C ALA A 82 -1.67 -0.62 14.87
N HIS A 83 -1.51 -0.03 13.68
CA HIS A 83 -0.19 0.21 13.11
C HIS A 83 0.52 1.44 13.71
N ALA A 84 -0.23 2.45 14.15
CA ALA A 84 0.34 3.65 14.75
C ALA A 84 0.87 3.44 16.17
N HIS A 85 0.16 2.64 16.97
CA HIS A 85 0.34 2.66 18.42
C HIS A 85 0.34 1.27 19.09
N GLN A 86 -0.01 0.20 18.37
CA GLN A 86 -0.20 -1.13 18.98
C GLN A 86 0.65 -2.22 18.32
N ASP A 87 1.84 -1.88 17.80
CA ASP A 87 2.77 -2.82 17.16
C ASP A 87 2.12 -3.70 16.08
N SER A 88 1.20 -3.10 15.29
CA SER A 88 0.43 -3.80 14.26
C SER A 88 -0.48 -4.91 14.83
N ARG A 89 -1.08 -4.67 15.99
CA ARG A 89 -2.01 -5.61 16.64
C ARG A 89 -3.33 -4.94 16.99
N HIS A 90 -4.41 -5.72 16.94
CA HIS A 90 -5.75 -5.33 17.37
C HIS A 90 -6.43 -6.54 18.00
N ASP A 91 -7.04 -6.38 19.18
CA ASP A 91 -7.65 -7.47 19.96
C ASP A 91 -6.72 -8.71 20.12
N GLY A 92 -5.43 -8.44 20.33
CA GLY A 92 -4.40 -9.47 20.50
C GLY A 92 -3.99 -10.21 19.22
N ARG A 93 -4.59 -9.90 18.07
CA ARG A 93 -4.28 -10.49 16.76
C ARG A 93 -3.38 -9.57 15.95
N VAL A 94 -2.53 -10.14 15.10
CA VAL A 94 -1.71 -9.38 14.14
C VAL A 94 -2.62 -8.81 13.06
N VAL A 95 -2.46 -7.53 12.77
CA VAL A 95 -3.16 -6.82 11.70
C VAL A 95 -2.28 -6.86 10.43
N PRO A 96 -2.81 -7.33 9.29
CA PRO A 96 -2.05 -7.36 8.05
C PRO A 96 -1.66 -5.95 7.56
N PRO A 97 -0.56 -5.80 6.80
CA PRO A 97 0.02 -4.49 6.47
C PRO A 97 -0.82 -3.61 5.54
N PHE A 98 -1.79 -4.18 4.81
CA PHE A 98 -2.59 -3.45 3.83
C PHE A 98 -4.07 -3.47 4.24
N PHE A 99 -4.74 -2.33 4.11
CA PHE A 99 -6.17 -2.18 4.32
C PHE A 99 -6.85 -1.80 3.01
N PHE A 100 -7.97 -2.46 2.71
CA PHE A 100 -8.84 -2.18 1.58
C PHE A 100 -10.14 -1.53 2.08
N PRO A 101 -10.29 -0.20 1.93
CA PRO A 101 -11.52 0.51 2.26
C PRO A 101 -12.68 0.04 1.38
N ASP A 102 -13.91 0.29 1.84
CA ASP A 102 -15.16 -0.18 1.25
C ASP A 102 -15.30 0.06 -0.28
N ALA A 103 -16.10 -0.78 -0.94
CA ALA A 103 -16.29 -0.87 -2.38
C ALA A 103 -16.96 0.36 -3.04
N LYS A 104 -17.25 1.42 -2.26
CA LYS A 104 -17.91 2.65 -2.73
C LYS A 104 -16.88 3.77 -2.91
N PRO A 105 -16.99 4.58 -3.98
CA PRO A 105 -15.84 5.28 -4.57
C PRO A 105 -15.45 6.61 -3.87
N SER A 106 -15.61 6.73 -2.55
CA SER A 106 -15.34 7.99 -1.83
C SER A 106 -14.01 8.01 -1.04
N GLY A 107 -13.15 7.00 -1.21
CA GLY A 107 -11.90 6.88 -0.44
C GLY A 107 -10.73 6.29 -1.24
N PRO A 108 -9.55 6.14 -0.60
CA PRO A 108 -8.42 5.45 -1.19
C PRO A 108 -8.76 3.98 -1.48
N ASP A 109 -8.12 3.38 -2.47
CA ASP A 109 -8.28 1.96 -2.78
C ASP A 109 -7.44 1.06 -1.86
N ILE A 110 -6.30 1.56 -1.37
CA ILE A 110 -5.42 0.85 -0.42
C ILE A 110 -4.87 1.85 0.60
N VAL A 111 -4.85 1.45 1.87
CA VAL A 111 -4.18 2.18 2.96
C VAL A 111 -3.15 1.27 3.60
N PHE A 112 -1.96 1.79 3.89
CA PHE A 112 -0.93 1.08 4.64
C PHE A 112 -0.01 2.07 5.34
N TYR A 113 0.87 1.59 6.19
CA TYR A 113 1.90 2.42 6.83
C TYR A 113 3.28 2.12 6.30
N ILE A 114 4.08 3.18 6.18
CA ILE A 114 5.51 3.08 5.93
C ILE A 114 6.30 3.69 7.08
N GLN A 115 7.49 3.16 7.32
CA GLN A 115 8.46 3.71 8.25
C GLN A 115 9.68 4.21 7.52
N ILE A 116 10.07 5.47 7.78
CA ILE A 116 11.26 6.12 7.23
C ILE A 116 11.96 6.84 8.36
N ASN A 117 13.24 6.52 8.62
CA ASN A 117 14.04 7.20 9.66
C ASN A 117 13.32 7.26 11.03
N ASN A 118 12.71 6.15 11.46
CA ASN A 118 11.87 6.02 12.66
C ASN A 118 10.57 6.86 12.67
N LYS A 119 10.23 7.53 11.58
CA LYS A 119 8.93 8.20 11.41
C LYS A 119 7.95 7.27 10.73
N LEU A 120 6.79 7.16 11.33
CA LEU A 120 5.69 6.36 10.82
C LEU A 120 4.73 7.25 10.01
N LEU A 121 4.46 6.89 8.76
CA LEU A 121 3.69 7.70 7.84
C LEU A 121 2.59 6.85 7.16
N PRO A 122 1.33 7.31 7.13
CA PRO A 122 0.29 6.62 6.39
C PRO A 122 0.47 6.87 4.89
N ALA A 123 0.28 5.81 4.10
CA ALA A 123 0.29 5.82 2.64
C ALA A 123 -1.10 5.48 2.11
N PHE A 124 -1.58 6.30 1.17
CA PHE A 124 -2.89 6.16 0.54
C PHE A 124 -2.71 5.96 -0.96
N VAL A 125 -3.19 4.84 -1.47
CA VAL A 125 -3.15 4.52 -2.90
C VAL A 125 -4.54 4.69 -3.47
N GLN A 126 -4.64 5.45 -4.54
CA GLN A 126 -5.88 5.63 -5.27
C GLN A 126 -5.66 5.38 -6.76
N ARG A 127 -6.55 4.60 -7.35
CA ARG A 127 -6.66 4.43 -8.79
C ARG A 127 -7.10 5.76 -9.38
N SER A 128 -6.28 6.33 -10.26
CA SER A 128 -6.75 7.45 -11.06
C SER A 128 -7.88 6.96 -11.96
N CYS A 129 -9.10 7.42 -11.74
CA CYS A 129 -10.10 7.48 -12.81
C CYS A 129 -9.60 8.57 -13.77
N ALA A 130 -8.79 8.19 -14.77
CA ALA A 130 -8.59 9.06 -15.91
C ALA A 130 -9.98 9.35 -16.49
N ARG A 131 -10.48 10.57 -16.30
CA ARG A 131 -11.59 11.06 -17.11
C ARG A 131 -11.07 10.98 -18.55
N TYR A 132 -11.68 10.13 -19.35
CA TYR A 132 -11.60 10.28 -20.79
C TYR A 132 -12.23 11.64 -21.09
N SER A 133 -11.41 12.66 -21.25
CA SER A 133 -11.79 13.88 -21.96
C SER A 133 -12.03 13.45 -23.40
N MET A 134 -13.30 13.35 -23.78
CA MET A 134 -13.75 13.17 -25.15
C MET A 134 -13.81 14.52 -25.85
#